data_AF-A0A6V7XV32-F1
#
_entry.id   AF-A0A6V7XV32-F1
#
_cell.length_a   1.000
_cell.length_b   1.000
_cell.length_c   1.000
_cell.angle_alpha   90.00
_cell.angle_beta   90.00
_cell.angle_gamma   90.00
#
_symmetry.space_group_name_H-M   'P 1'
#
loop_
_entity.id
_entity.type
_entity.pdbx_description
1 polymer ?
#
loop_
_entity_poly.entity_id
_entity_poly.type
_entity_poly.pdbx_seq_one_letter_code
_entity_poly.pdbx_strand_id
1 'polypeptide(L)'
;MSQKIHSSGFDNSIKGDKLKEDKFMKECLEMFGIKIEREKMVANKGKRTQAKLCLNNLWGRFSLRNFGLSQCKITDDPNELAKMCDDPSITINSIDELTEEVILINYIKKKDWVEEHDSSNVIISLWTTSAARIHLLHAMQKVVRTTGLSASLHRH
;
A
#
# COMPACT_ATOMS: atom_id res chain seq x y z
N MET A 1 11.73 -1.91 -4.81
CA MET A 1 12.29 -0.55 -4.62
C MET A 1 13.30 -0.18 -5.71
N SER A 2 14.27 -1.05 -6.05
CA SER A 2 15.24 -0.86 -7.15
C SER A 2 14.59 -0.42 -8.47
N GLN A 3 13.55 -1.13 -8.93
CA GLN A 3 12.83 -0.81 -10.17
C GLN A 3 12.23 0.60 -10.21
N LYS A 4 11.77 1.12 -9.06
CA LYS A 4 11.27 2.50 -8.96
C LYS A 4 12.40 3.51 -9.14
N ILE A 5 13.58 3.22 -8.59
CA ILE A 5 14.76 4.08 -8.70
C ILE A 5 15.29 4.05 -10.13
N HIS A 6 15.47 2.85 -10.70
CA HIS A 6 15.84 2.64 -12.11
C HIS A 6 14.92 3.40 -13.07
N SER A 7 13.61 3.25 -12.90
CA SER A 7 12.62 3.92 -13.75
C SER A 7 12.48 5.42 -13.51
N SER A 8 13.08 5.96 -12.44
CA SER A 8 13.13 7.40 -12.20
C SER A 8 14.28 8.06 -12.98
N GLY A 9 15.31 7.29 -13.35
CA GLY A 9 16.55 7.81 -13.93
C GLY A 9 17.34 8.66 -12.94
N PHE A 10 18.48 9.18 -13.41
CA PHE A 10 19.24 10.18 -12.66
C PHE A 10 18.58 11.54 -12.74
N ASP A 11 18.74 12.32 -11.67
CA ASP A 11 18.37 13.73 -11.67
C ASP A 11 19.22 14.52 -12.67
N ASN A 12 18.69 15.63 -13.19
CA ASN A 12 19.40 16.47 -14.17
C ASN A 12 20.73 17.03 -13.63
N SER A 13 20.87 17.20 -12.31
CA SER A 13 22.10 17.67 -11.66
C SER A 13 23.22 16.61 -11.57
N ILE A 14 22.86 15.34 -11.71
CA ILE A 14 23.74 14.17 -11.54
C ILE A 14 24.02 13.50 -12.89
N LYS A 15 23.03 13.50 -13.78
CA LYS A 15 23.05 12.79 -15.06
C LYS A 15 24.26 13.20 -15.91
N GLY A 16 25.10 12.23 -16.27
CA GLY A 16 26.27 12.43 -17.12
C GLY A 16 27.58 12.68 -16.35
N ASP A 17 27.51 12.90 -15.03
CA ASP A 17 28.67 12.99 -14.15
C ASP A 17 28.93 11.63 -13.47
N LYS A 18 29.88 10.85 -14.01
CA LYS A 18 30.18 9.50 -13.54
C LYS A 18 30.48 9.45 -12.04
N LEU A 19 31.21 10.45 -11.50
CA LEU A 19 31.56 10.50 -10.09
C LEU A 19 30.33 10.69 -9.20
N LYS A 20 29.40 11.56 -9.59
CA LYS A 20 28.15 11.77 -8.85
C LYS A 20 27.20 10.58 -8.98
N GLU A 21 27.15 9.95 -10.15
CA GLU A 21 26.37 8.72 -10.36
C GLU A 21 26.91 7.57 -9.48
N ASP A 22 28.22 7.37 -9.44
CA ASP A 22 28.85 6.33 -8.60
C ASP A 22 28.61 6.61 -7.11
N LYS A 23 28.71 7.89 -6.70
CA LYS A 23 28.39 8.30 -5.33
C LYS A 23 26.94 7.99 -4.97
N PHE A 24 25.98 8.33 -5.85
CA PHE A 24 24.56 8.04 -5.64
C PHE A 24 24.29 6.54 -5.52
N MET A 25 24.95 5.72 -6.35
CA MET A 25 24.82 4.26 -6.28
C MET A 25 25.37 3.69 -4.97
N LYS A 26 26.52 4.20 -4.52
CA LYS A 26 27.15 3.80 -3.25
C LYS A 26 26.24 4.17 -2.07
N GLU A 27 25.73 5.39 -2.03
CA GLU A 27 24.79 5.85 -1.01
C GLU A 27 23.51 4.98 -0.98
N CYS A 28 22.98 4.60 -2.13
CA CYS A 28 21.81 3.72 -2.19
C CYS A 28 22.08 2.31 -1.65
N LEU A 29 23.29 1.79 -1.88
CA LEU A 29 23.70 0.49 -1.34
C LEU A 29 23.94 0.56 0.17
N GLU A 30 24.66 1.58 0.64
CA GLU A 30 25.01 1.73 2.06
C GLU A 30 23.79 2.04 2.94
N MET A 31 22.90 2.93 2.49
CA MET A 31 21.75 3.33 3.31
C MET A 31 20.57 2.37 3.20
N PHE A 32 20.33 1.79 2.01
CA PHE A 32 19.11 1.01 1.76
C PHE A 32 19.37 -0.45 1.40
N GLY A 33 20.63 -0.87 1.24
CA GLY A 33 20.97 -2.21 0.76
C GLY A 33 20.56 -2.46 -0.70
N ILE A 34 20.30 -1.40 -1.49
CA ILE A 34 19.78 -1.53 -2.84
C ILE A 34 20.91 -1.37 -3.85
N LYS A 35 21.23 -2.46 -4.55
CA LYS A 35 22.14 -2.42 -5.70
C LYS A 35 21.46 -1.75 -6.88
N ILE A 36 22.07 -0.69 -7.40
CA ILE A 36 21.61 0.04 -8.58
C ILE A 36 22.55 -0.26 -9.74
N GLU A 37 21.99 -0.44 -10.93
CA GLU A 37 22.73 -0.72 -12.16
C GLU A 37 22.60 0.50 -13.07
N ARG A 38 23.74 1.06 -13.49
CA ARG A 38 23.79 2.30 -14.31
C ARG A 38 22.99 2.15 -15.59
N GLU A 39 23.12 0.99 -16.24
CA GLU A 39 22.48 0.68 -17.52
C GLU A 39 20.95 0.66 -17.43
N LYS A 40 20.40 0.36 -16.25
CA LYS A 40 18.94 0.30 -16.01
C LYS A 40 18.34 1.66 -15.59
N MET A 41 19.15 2.70 -15.39
CA MET A 41 18.71 4.04 -14.97
C MET A 41 18.08 4.84 -16.12
N VAL A 42 17.03 4.29 -16.72
CA VAL A 42 16.28 4.90 -17.81
C VAL A 42 14.94 5.41 -17.29
N ALA A 43 14.72 6.73 -17.41
CA ALA A 43 13.48 7.36 -16.99
C ALA A 43 12.29 6.81 -17.79
N ASN A 44 11.38 6.13 -17.10
CA ASN A 44 10.16 5.58 -17.67
C ASN A 44 8.98 5.82 -16.73
N LYS A 45 8.10 6.75 -17.12
CA LYS A 45 6.95 7.16 -16.31
C LYS A 45 6.01 5.97 -16.00
N GLY A 46 5.73 5.12 -16.99
CA GLY A 46 4.84 3.96 -16.82
C GLY A 46 5.40 2.94 -15.83
N LYS A 47 6.64 2.49 -16.04
CA LYS A 47 7.32 1.54 -15.14
C LYS A 47 7.48 2.11 -13.73
N ARG A 48 7.78 3.41 -13.62
CA ARG A 48 7.85 4.10 -12.32
C ARG A 48 6.52 4.09 -11.61
N THR A 49 5.42 4.38 -12.30
CA THR A 49 4.07 4.35 -11.71
C THR A 49 3.73 2.94 -11.25
N GLN A 50 3.98 1.92 -12.06
CA GLN A 50 3.74 0.52 -11.67
C GLN A 50 4.57 0.13 -10.45
N ALA A 51 5.88 0.40 -10.46
CA ALA A 51 6.76 0.10 -9.33
C ALA A 51 6.36 0.87 -8.05
N LYS A 52 5.88 2.12 -8.18
CA LYS A 52 5.36 2.90 -7.06
C LYS A 52 4.04 2.32 -6.53
N LEU A 53 3.14 1.92 -7.42
CA LEU A 53 1.87 1.28 -7.05
C LEU A 53 2.11 -0.04 -6.33
N CYS A 54 3.00 -0.90 -6.82
CA CYS A 54 3.38 -2.14 -6.14
C CYS A 54 3.92 -1.87 -4.73
N LEU A 55 4.75 -0.84 -4.57
CA LEU A 55 5.26 -0.46 -3.24
C LEU A 55 4.14 -0.01 -2.30
N ASN A 56 3.21 0.82 -2.77
CA ASN A 56 2.09 1.28 -1.96
C ASN A 56 1.16 0.12 -1.59
N ASN A 57 0.87 -0.76 -2.56
CA ASN A 57 0.04 -1.93 -2.34
C ASN A 57 0.69 -2.88 -1.32
N LEU A 58 2.01 -3.05 -1.34
CA LEU A 58 2.72 -3.87 -0.36
C LEU A 58 2.42 -3.44 1.09
N TRP A 59 2.50 -2.14 1.39
CA TRP A 59 2.17 -1.63 2.74
C TRP A 59 0.69 -1.81 3.08
N GLY A 60 -0.19 -1.68 2.08
CA GLY A 60 -1.61 -1.98 2.23
C GLY A 60 -1.87 -3.46 2.54
N ARG A 61 -1.12 -4.38 1.92
CA ARG A 61 -1.23 -5.83 2.16
C ARG A 61 -0.84 -6.22 3.57
N PHE A 62 0.17 -5.59 4.17
CA PHE A 62 0.51 -5.82 5.58
C PHE A 62 -0.58 -5.36 6.56
N SER A 63 -1.40 -4.38 6.15
CA SER A 63 -2.46 -3.80 6.97
C SER A 63 -3.84 -4.40 6.69
N LEU A 64 -3.92 -5.46 5.87
CA LEU A 64 -5.19 -5.98 5.41
C LEU A 64 -5.97 -6.56 6.60
N ARG A 65 -7.20 -6.08 6.80
CA ARG A 65 -8.09 -6.62 7.82
C ARG A 65 -8.56 -8.00 7.36
N ASN A 66 -8.29 -9.04 8.14
CA ASN A 66 -8.68 -10.41 7.78
C ASN A 66 -10.12 -10.77 8.22
N PHE A 67 -10.69 -10.05 9.18
CA PHE A 67 -12.01 -10.35 9.75
C PHE A 67 -13.05 -9.29 9.44
N GLY A 68 -14.33 -9.67 9.52
CA GLY A 68 -15.45 -8.72 9.38
C GLY A 68 -15.52 -8.06 7.99
N LEU A 69 -14.94 -8.68 6.97
CA LEU A 69 -15.12 -8.27 5.58
C LEU A 69 -16.36 -8.95 5.04
N SER A 70 -17.32 -8.17 4.57
CA SER A 70 -18.45 -8.68 3.80
C SER A 70 -17.95 -9.30 2.52
N GLN A 71 -18.39 -10.52 2.26
CA GLN A 71 -18.16 -11.27 1.05
C GLN A 71 -19.48 -11.45 0.33
N CYS A 72 -19.41 -11.51 -0.99
CA CYS A 72 -20.57 -11.73 -1.83
C CYS A 72 -20.34 -13.01 -2.63
N LYS A 73 -21.35 -13.87 -2.64
CA LYS A 73 -21.42 -15.03 -3.52
C LYS A 73 -22.65 -14.87 -4.40
N ILE A 74 -22.45 -14.98 -5.71
CA ILE A 74 -23.54 -15.04 -6.69
C ILE A 74 -23.74 -16.51 -7.02
N THR A 75 -24.97 -17.01 -6.92
CA THR A 75 -25.31 -18.40 -7.22
C THR A 75 -26.71 -18.51 -7.77
N ASP A 76 -26.92 -19.52 -8.61
CA ASP A 76 -28.19 -19.96 -9.18
C ASP A 76 -28.65 -21.31 -8.60
N ASP A 77 -27.83 -21.95 -7.76
CA ASP A 77 -28.12 -23.25 -7.14
C ASP A 77 -28.74 -23.10 -5.74
N PRO A 78 -30.00 -23.53 -5.54
CA PRO A 78 -30.63 -23.54 -4.22
C PRO A 78 -29.86 -24.39 -3.18
N ASN A 79 -29.10 -25.40 -3.61
CA ASN A 79 -28.32 -26.22 -2.69
C ASN A 79 -27.10 -25.46 -2.14
N GLU A 80 -26.50 -24.55 -2.92
CA GLU A 80 -25.44 -23.68 -2.41
C GLU A 80 -25.98 -22.70 -1.37
N LEU A 81 -27.19 -22.16 -1.59
CA LEU A 81 -27.86 -21.33 -0.59
C LEU A 81 -28.10 -22.10 0.71
N ALA A 82 -28.67 -23.30 0.63
CA ALA A 82 -28.92 -24.14 1.81
C ALA A 82 -27.62 -24.42 2.59
N LYS A 83 -26.54 -24.80 1.88
CA LYS A 83 -25.23 -25.01 2.49
C LYS A 83 -24.69 -23.77 3.20
N MET A 84 -24.87 -22.59 2.62
CA MET A 84 -24.43 -21.33 3.24
C MET A 84 -25.29 -20.98 4.48
N CYS A 85 -26.59 -21.24 4.44
CA CYS A 85 -27.47 -21.04 5.60
C CYS A 85 -27.12 -21.96 6.77
N ASP A 86 -26.71 -23.20 6.47
CA ASP A 86 -26.36 -24.21 7.46
C ASP A 86 -24.90 -24.11 7.96
N ASP A 87 -24.04 -23.30 7.31
CA ASP A 87 -22.63 -23.16 7.69
C ASP A 87 -22.48 -22.29 8.96
N PRO A 88 -22.03 -22.86 10.09
CA PRO A 88 -21.89 -22.12 11.33
C PRO A 88 -20.71 -21.14 11.32
N SER A 89 -19.80 -21.23 10.35
CA SER A 89 -18.61 -20.37 10.23
C SER A 89 -18.93 -19.00 9.62
N ILE A 90 -20.10 -18.84 9.01
CA ILE A 90 -20.54 -17.60 8.37
C ILE A 90 -21.83 -17.05 9.00
N THR A 91 -22.05 -15.76 8.77
CA THR A 91 -23.27 -15.05 9.10
C THR A 91 -23.77 -14.39 7.83
N ILE A 92 -24.95 -14.79 7.36
CA ILE A 92 -25.60 -14.16 6.22
C ILE A 92 -26.18 -12.81 6.65
N ASN A 93 -25.87 -11.76 5.89
CA ASN A 93 -26.35 -10.40 6.10
C ASN A 93 -27.59 -10.12 5.24
N SER A 94 -27.54 -10.47 3.95
CA SER A 94 -28.64 -10.28 3.01
C SER A 94 -28.61 -11.34 1.92
N ILE A 95 -29.78 -11.63 1.36
CA ILE A 95 -29.96 -12.42 0.15
C ILE A 95 -30.80 -11.55 -0.77
N ASP A 96 -30.20 -11.15 -1.88
CA ASP A 96 -30.79 -10.24 -2.85
C ASP A 96 -31.00 -11.01 -4.17
N GLU A 97 -32.21 -11.00 -4.70
CA GLU A 97 -32.50 -11.63 -5.99
C GLU A 97 -32.05 -10.69 -7.12
N LEU A 98 -31.13 -11.15 -7.98
CA LEU A 98 -30.64 -10.37 -9.13
C LEU A 98 -31.52 -10.62 -10.36
N THR A 99 -31.92 -11.86 -10.57
CA THR A 99 -32.86 -12.33 -11.60
C THR A 99 -33.65 -13.52 -11.05
N GLU A 100 -34.70 -13.97 -11.75
CA GLU A 100 -35.59 -15.06 -11.32
C GLU A 100 -34.86 -16.36 -10.92
N GLU A 101 -33.66 -16.58 -11.45
CA GLU A 101 -32.84 -17.78 -11.20
C GLU A 101 -31.52 -17.47 -10.45
N VAL A 102 -31.16 -16.21 -10.21
CA VAL A 102 -29.84 -15.84 -9.67
C VAL A 102 -29.98 -14.99 -8.42
N ILE A 103 -29.32 -15.42 -7.35
CA ILE A 103 -29.28 -14.73 -6.07
C ILE A 103 -27.87 -14.26 -5.72
N LEU A 104 -27.81 -13.14 -5.02
CA LEU A 104 -26.63 -12.56 -4.41
C LEU A 104 -26.73 -12.75 -2.90
N ILE A 105 -25.81 -13.54 -2.35
CA ILE A 105 -25.70 -13.79 -0.91
C ILE A 105 -24.57 -12.93 -0.37
N ASN A 106 -24.89 -12.00 0.52
CA ASN A 106 -23.92 -11.22 1.28
C ASN A 106 -23.73 -11.86 2.64
N TYR A 107 -22.50 -12.22 2.99
CA TYR A 107 -22.18 -12.88 4.24
C TYR A 107 -20.86 -12.38 4.83
N ILE A 108 -20.67 -12.58 6.14
CA ILE A 108 -19.43 -12.29 6.86
C ILE A 108 -18.95 -13.57 7.53
N LYS A 109 -17.65 -13.88 7.42
CA LYS A 109 -17.03 -14.95 8.19
C LYS A 109 -16.92 -14.54 9.67
N LYS A 110 -17.40 -15.39 10.58
CA LYS A 110 -17.33 -15.15 12.02
C LYS A 110 -15.88 -15.11 12.47
N LYS A 111 -15.57 -14.22 13.42
CA LYS A 111 -14.20 -13.91 13.84
C LYS A 111 -13.43 -15.15 14.32
N ASP A 112 -14.09 -16.08 14.99
CA ASP A 112 -13.49 -17.30 15.53
C ASP A 112 -13.01 -18.28 14.45
N TRP A 113 -13.51 -18.11 13.22
CA TRP A 113 -13.19 -18.94 12.06
C TRP A 113 -12.34 -18.20 11.01
N VAL A 114 -11.90 -16.98 11.32
CA VAL A 114 -11.05 -16.19 10.43
C VAL A 114 -9.59 -16.59 10.65
N GLU A 115 -8.99 -17.19 9.63
CA GLU A 115 -7.55 -17.35 9.55
C GLU A 115 -6.91 -16.03 9.13
N GLU A 116 -5.83 -15.65 9.79
CA GLU A 116 -5.03 -14.51 9.36
C GLU A 116 -4.36 -14.85 8.03
N HIS A 117 -4.42 -13.93 7.08
CA HIS A 117 -3.75 -14.12 5.81
C HIS A 117 -2.23 -14.13 6.05
N ASP A 118 -1.51 -15.14 5.53
CA ASP A 118 -0.06 -15.35 5.76
C ASP A 118 0.81 -14.12 5.47
N SER A 119 0.38 -13.26 4.55
CA SER A 119 1.06 -12.02 4.20
C SER A 119 0.68 -10.79 5.03
N SER A 120 -0.21 -10.91 6.01
CA SER A 120 -0.66 -9.83 6.88
C SER A 120 0.31 -9.64 8.04
N ASN A 121 0.74 -8.40 8.30
CA ASN A 121 1.57 -8.09 9.45
C ASN A 121 1.29 -6.66 9.92
N VAL A 122 0.35 -6.54 10.86
CA VAL A 122 -0.11 -5.27 11.40
C VAL A 122 1.00 -4.51 12.15
N ILE A 123 2.00 -5.22 12.67
CA ILE A 123 3.10 -4.58 13.41
C ILE A 123 4.00 -3.81 12.44
N ILE A 124 4.32 -4.39 11.28
CA ILE A 124 5.09 -3.70 10.23
C ILE A 124 4.35 -2.46 9.74
N SER A 125 3.03 -2.54 9.56
CA SER A 125 2.25 -1.38 9.13
C SER A 125 2.14 -0.29 10.20
N LEU A 126 1.94 -0.66 11.46
CA LEU A 126 1.93 0.28 12.57
C LEU A 126 3.27 1.01 12.69
N TRP A 127 4.38 0.27 12.62
CA TRP A 127 5.72 0.84 12.69
C TRP A 127 5.99 1.80 11.53
N THR A 128 5.76 1.36 10.29
CA THR A 128 6.04 2.16 9.09
C THR A 128 5.18 3.42 9.02
N THR A 129 3.89 3.34 9.37
CA THR A 129 3.02 4.52 9.41
C THR A 129 3.39 5.49 10.53
N SER A 130 3.78 4.98 11.71
CA SER A 130 4.22 5.82 12.83
C SER A 130 5.54 6.52 12.51
N ALA A 131 6.52 5.79 11.96
CA ALA A 131 7.79 6.36 11.50
C ALA A 131 7.56 7.44 10.43
N ALA A 132 6.70 7.17 9.44
CA ALA A 132 6.36 8.16 8.40
C ALA A 132 5.74 9.44 9.00
N ARG A 133 4.85 9.32 9.99
CA ARG A 133 4.28 10.48 10.71
C ARG A 133 5.36 11.29 11.43
N ILE A 134 6.26 10.63 12.15
CA ILE A 134 7.38 11.31 12.84
C ILE A 134 8.28 12.05 11.84
N HIS A 135 8.64 11.41 10.72
CA HIS A 135 9.45 12.05 9.68
C HIS A 135 8.76 13.27 9.06
N LEU A 136 7.46 13.16 8.79
CA LEU A 136 6.67 14.27 8.27
C LEU A 136 6.63 15.44 9.28
N LEU A 137 6.37 15.16 10.56
CA LEU A 137 6.37 16.18 11.61
C LEU A 137 7.72 16.89 11.71
N HIS A 138 8.84 16.15 11.68
CA HIS A 138 10.17 16.75 11.67
C HIS A 138 10.41 17.65 10.44
N ALA A 139 9.96 17.23 9.26
CA ALA A 139 10.08 18.04 8.05
C ALA A 139 9.24 19.33 8.14
N MET A 140 8.00 19.24 8.63
CA MET A 140 7.12 20.38 8.84
C MET A 140 7.70 21.37 9.87
N GLN A 141 8.23 20.87 10.99
CA GLN A 141 8.87 21.72 12.00
C GLN A 141 10.10 22.45 11.45
N LYS A 142 10.90 21.81 10.59
CA LYS A 142 12.03 22.47 9.92
C LYS A 142 11.53 23.63 9.05
N VAL A 143 10.53 23.40 8.21
CA VAL A 143 9.97 24.45 7.35
C VAL A 143 9.46 25.62 8.18
N VAL A 144 8.64 25.35 9.21
CA VAL A 144 8.08 26.38 10.10
C VAL A 144 9.18 27.19 10.80
N ARG A 145 10.29 26.55 11.21
CA ARG A 145 11.42 27.23 11.87
C ARG A 145 12.30 28.02 10.90
N THR A 146 12.48 27.55 9.68
CA THR A 146 13.29 28.21 8.65
C THR A 146 12.57 29.41 8.03
N THR A 147 11.24 29.37 7.97
CA THR A 147 10.45 30.50 7.50
C THR A 147 9.97 31.35 8.67
N GLY A 148 10.45 32.60 8.77
CA GLY A 148 9.82 33.66 9.59
C GLY A 148 8.40 34.05 9.16
N LEU A 149 7.69 33.19 8.41
CA LEU A 149 6.34 33.39 7.88
C LEU A 149 5.25 33.42 8.97
N SER A 150 5.55 32.91 10.17
CA SER A 150 4.67 33.04 11.34
C SER A 150 4.50 34.50 11.82
N ALA A 151 5.37 35.43 11.43
CA ALA A 151 5.26 36.85 11.85
C ALA A 151 4.30 37.69 10.98
N SER A 152 3.70 37.10 9.92
CA SER A 152 2.80 37.82 9.00
C SER A 152 1.31 37.49 9.16
N LEU A 153 0.95 36.41 9.86
CA LEU A 153 -0.45 35.95 9.99
C LEU A 153 -1.22 36.54 11.19
N HIS A 154 -0.67 37.51 11.92
CA HIS A 154 -1.33 38.18 13.05
C HIS A 154 -1.41 39.71 12.88
N ARG A 155 -1.39 40.21 11.64
CA ARG A 155 -1.70 41.62 11.34
C ARG A 155 -2.90 41.71 10.42
N HIS A 156 -4.10 41.50 10.98
CA HIS A 156 -5.36 42.09 10.54
C HIS A 156 -6.26 42.27 11.75
#